data_AF-A0A2V7H8C8-F1
#
_entry.id   AF-A0A2V7H8C8-F1
#
_cell.length_a   1.000
_cell.length_b   1.000
_cell.length_c   1.000
_cell.angle_alpha   90.00
_cell.angle_beta   90.00
_cell.angle_gamma   90.00
#
_symmetry.space_group_name_H-M   'P 1'
#
loop_
_entity.id
_entity.type
_entity.pdbx_description
1 polymer ?
#
loop_
_entity_poly.entity_id
_entity_poly.type
_entity_poly.pdbx_seq_one_letter_code
_entity_poly.pdbx_strand_id
1 'polypeptide(L)'
;ENWLEAPAQPPAELIISSMVLEHLDAADEHRYFRRAENELTAGGFAILIVPGSPAHWGVEDEIAGHYRRYTFASLERTLAEVGWTATHLAGLTFPVSNLLWFMSEYLVARAEGHKKTLTFAERTAQSGDRRVFLKTRFPAVLSVVLNERVLYPFHLWQKANADNERSLVIYVECRPAGGAARPGSDVSPTRSEIPA
;
A
#
# COMPACT_ATOMS: atom_id res chain seq x y z
N GLU A 1 -9.61 -15.18 5.56
CA GLU A 1 -9.48 -16.26 4.56
C GLU A 1 -8.26 -15.97 3.69
N ASN A 2 -7.55 -17.00 3.22
CA ASN A 2 -6.39 -16.82 2.34
C ASN A 2 -6.87 -16.58 0.90
N TRP A 3 -6.73 -15.34 0.41
CA TRP A 3 -7.16 -15.00 -0.96
C TRP A 3 -6.48 -15.85 -2.01
N LEU A 4 -5.23 -16.32 -1.81
CA LEU A 4 -4.55 -17.17 -2.80
C LEU A 4 -5.19 -18.56 -2.99
N GLU A 5 -5.97 -19.01 -2.01
CA GLU A 5 -6.64 -20.32 -2.01
C GLU A 5 -8.15 -20.23 -2.18
N ALA A 6 -8.71 -19.02 -2.07
CA ALA A 6 -10.13 -18.78 -2.23
C ALA A 6 -10.60 -19.17 -3.66
N PRO A 7 -11.86 -19.58 -3.84
CA PRO A 7 -12.42 -19.82 -5.18
C PRO A 7 -12.20 -18.62 -6.10
N ALA A 8 -12.05 -18.89 -7.40
CA ALA A 8 -11.91 -17.84 -8.41
C ALA A 8 -13.13 -16.90 -8.36
N GLN A 9 -12.85 -15.60 -8.42
CA GLN A 9 -13.90 -14.58 -8.47
C GLN A 9 -14.18 -14.18 -9.93
N PRO A 10 -15.35 -13.60 -10.23
CA PRO A 10 -15.60 -12.96 -11.51
C PRO A 10 -14.57 -11.86 -11.79
N PRO A 11 -14.17 -11.64 -13.06
CA PRO A 11 -13.22 -10.57 -13.39
C PRO A 11 -13.69 -9.19 -12.94
N ALA A 12 -12.76 -8.39 -12.42
CA ALA A 12 -12.98 -7.03 -11.94
C ALA A 12 -12.22 -5.99 -12.80
N GLU A 13 -12.68 -4.74 -12.80
CA GLU A 13 -11.96 -3.64 -13.46
C GLU A 13 -10.83 -3.08 -12.58
N LEU A 14 -10.95 -3.25 -11.27
CA LEU A 14 -10.01 -2.76 -10.27
C LEU A 14 -9.77 -3.79 -9.18
N ILE A 15 -8.50 -4.05 -8.88
CA ILE A 15 -8.08 -4.76 -7.66
C ILE A 15 -7.41 -3.75 -6.73
N ILE A 16 -7.77 -3.76 -5.44
CA ILE A 16 -7.11 -2.96 -4.41
C ILE A 16 -6.42 -3.92 -3.44
N SER A 17 -5.12 -3.73 -3.26
CA SER A 17 -4.30 -4.48 -2.32
C SER A 17 -3.65 -3.52 -1.35
N SER A 18 -3.91 -3.69 -0.06
CA SER A 18 -3.40 -2.77 0.95
C SER A 18 -2.73 -3.54 2.07
N MET A 19 -1.43 -3.36 2.20
CA MET A 19 -0.60 -3.97 3.23
C MET A 19 -0.68 -5.51 3.20
N VAL A 20 -0.45 -6.08 2.02
CA VAL A 20 -0.52 -7.53 1.75
C VAL A 20 0.82 -8.09 1.27
N LEU A 21 1.46 -7.45 0.28
CA LEU A 21 2.62 -8.00 -0.43
C LEU A 21 3.83 -8.22 0.49
N GLU A 22 3.99 -7.37 1.50
CA GLU A 22 5.05 -7.48 2.51
C GLU A 22 4.98 -8.76 3.34
N HIS A 23 3.84 -9.45 3.34
CA HIS A 23 3.62 -10.72 4.04
C HIS A 23 3.77 -11.95 3.14
N LEU A 24 3.99 -11.76 1.84
CA LEU A 24 4.14 -12.87 0.89
C LEU A 24 5.61 -13.21 0.73
N ASP A 25 5.95 -14.50 0.65
CA ASP A 25 7.25 -14.89 0.14
C ASP A 25 7.33 -14.68 -1.39
N ALA A 26 8.49 -14.94 -1.99
CA ALA A 26 8.66 -14.73 -3.43
C ALA A 26 7.74 -15.62 -4.27
N ALA A 27 7.48 -16.86 -3.85
CA ALA A 27 6.64 -17.79 -4.61
C ALA A 27 5.17 -17.38 -4.56
N ASP A 28 4.69 -16.99 -3.38
CA ASP A 28 3.33 -16.52 -3.17
C ASP A 28 3.08 -15.15 -3.79
N GLU A 29 4.08 -14.27 -3.84
CA GLU A 29 3.97 -13.01 -4.56
C GLU A 29 3.78 -13.23 -6.07
N HIS A 30 4.52 -14.16 -6.68
CA HIS A 30 4.29 -14.53 -8.08
C HIS A 30 2.89 -15.12 -8.30
N ARG A 31 2.42 -15.98 -7.39
CA ARG A 31 1.04 -16.52 -7.43
C ARG A 31 -0.01 -15.42 -7.28
N TYR A 32 0.25 -14.43 -6.42
CA TYR A 32 -0.60 -13.28 -6.20
C TYR A 32 -0.81 -12.49 -7.50
N PHE A 33 0.27 -12.09 -8.18
CA PHE A 33 0.17 -11.31 -9.42
C PHE A 33 -0.43 -12.10 -10.58
N ARG A 34 -0.12 -13.40 -10.68
CA ARG A 34 -0.75 -14.31 -11.65
C ARG A 34 -2.26 -14.42 -11.43
N ARG A 35 -2.71 -14.53 -10.18
CA ARG A 35 -4.13 -14.56 -9.85
C ARG A 35 -4.78 -13.21 -10.15
N ALA A 36 -4.14 -12.11 -9.74
CA ALA A 36 -4.63 -10.77 -9.98
C ALA A 36 -4.83 -10.50 -11.49
N GLU A 37 -3.91 -10.96 -12.34
CA GLU A 37 -4.04 -10.84 -13.79
C GLU A 37 -5.25 -11.61 -14.34
N ASN A 38 -5.50 -12.82 -13.84
CA ASN A 38 -6.65 -13.63 -14.24
C ASN A 38 -8.00 -13.09 -13.73
N GLU A 39 -7.99 -12.42 -12.58
CA GLU A 39 -9.17 -11.80 -11.96
C GLU A 39 -9.38 -10.35 -12.43
N LEU A 40 -8.51 -9.81 -13.29
CA LEU A 40 -8.72 -8.53 -13.96
C LEU A 40 -9.40 -8.72 -15.32
N THR A 41 -10.29 -7.78 -15.64
CA THR A 41 -10.80 -7.58 -17.00
C THR A 41 -9.70 -7.04 -17.93
N ALA A 42 -9.91 -7.17 -19.24
CA ALA A 42 -9.02 -6.54 -20.22
C ALA A 42 -9.04 -5.00 -20.04
N GLY A 43 -7.86 -4.41 -19.77
CA GLY A 43 -7.71 -2.97 -19.49
C GLY A 43 -7.87 -2.58 -18.02
N GLY A 44 -8.27 -3.52 -17.16
CA GLY A 44 -8.29 -3.36 -15.71
C GLY A 44 -6.91 -3.07 -15.13
N PHE A 45 -6.87 -2.61 -13.88
CA PHE A 45 -5.62 -2.27 -13.19
C PHE A 45 -5.71 -2.60 -11.71
N ALA A 46 -4.55 -2.60 -11.04
CA ALA A 46 -4.47 -2.75 -9.60
C ALA A 46 -3.94 -1.47 -8.94
N ILE A 47 -4.43 -1.21 -7.74
CA ILE A 47 -3.85 -0.27 -6.78
C ILE A 47 -3.20 -1.09 -5.68
N LEU A 48 -1.91 -0.87 -5.44
CA LEU A 48 -1.18 -1.51 -4.36
C LEU A 48 -0.72 -0.44 -3.37
N ILE A 49 -0.90 -0.70 -2.08
CA ILE A 49 -0.41 0.12 -0.98
C ILE A 49 0.51 -0.78 -0.16
N VAL A 50 1.81 -0.44 -0.14
CA VAL A 50 2.85 -1.26 0.50
C VAL A 50 3.68 -0.42 1.47
N PRO A 51 4.29 -1.02 2.49
CA PRO A 51 5.16 -0.28 3.40
C PRO A 51 6.42 0.16 2.66
N GLY A 52 6.68 1.46 2.73
CA GLY A 52 7.81 2.13 2.09
C GLY A 52 8.99 2.32 3.04
N SER A 53 10.10 2.77 2.45
CA SER A 53 11.32 3.20 3.14
C SER A 53 11.96 2.12 4.04
N PRO A 54 12.80 1.24 3.47
CA PRO A 54 13.51 0.21 4.23
C PRO A 54 14.36 0.75 5.39
N ALA A 55 14.81 2.00 5.30
CA ALA A 55 15.54 2.66 6.37
C ALA A 55 14.73 2.88 7.67
N HIS A 56 13.40 2.74 7.62
CA HIS A 56 12.50 2.84 8.78
C HIS A 56 11.96 1.47 9.23
N TRP A 57 12.65 0.39 8.85
CA TRP A 57 12.37 -0.94 9.41
C TRP A 57 12.50 -0.93 10.94
N GLY A 58 11.49 -1.46 11.63
CA GLY A 58 11.43 -1.39 13.09
C GLY A 58 10.70 -2.55 13.75
N VAL A 59 10.47 -2.40 15.05
CA VAL A 59 9.77 -3.34 15.92
C VAL A 59 8.37 -3.66 15.39
N GLU A 60 7.72 -2.67 14.80
CA GLU A 60 6.39 -2.82 14.23
C GLU A 60 6.37 -3.77 13.04
N ASP A 61 7.37 -3.72 12.17
CA ASP A 61 7.49 -4.62 11.02
C ASP A 61 7.68 -6.06 11.49
N GLU A 62 8.55 -6.26 12.48
CA GLU A 62 8.75 -7.59 13.07
C GLU A 62 7.47 -8.12 13.70
N ILE A 63 6.78 -7.30 14.50
CA ILE A 63 5.53 -7.68 15.17
C ILE A 63 4.41 -7.98 14.16
N ALA A 64 4.35 -7.22 13.07
CA ALA A 64 3.39 -7.45 11.99
C ALA A 64 3.68 -8.74 11.21
N GLY A 65 4.93 -9.24 11.27
CA GLY A 65 5.37 -10.31 10.40
C GLY A 65 5.56 -9.81 8.97
N HIS A 66 6.26 -8.69 8.79
CA HIS A 66 6.70 -8.27 7.46
C HIS A 66 7.95 -9.08 7.05
N TYR A 67 8.08 -9.35 5.76
CA TYR A 67 9.34 -9.79 5.15
C TYR A 67 10.17 -8.62 4.64
N ARG A 68 9.53 -7.53 4.23
CA ARG A 68 10.18 -6.44 3.50
C ARG A 68 9.41 -5.11 3.60
N ARG A 69 10.15 -4.04 3.30
CA ARG A 69 9.65 -2.73 2.89
C ARG A 69 10.19 -2.43 1.49
N TYR A 70 9.50 -1.57 0.76
CA TYR A 70 9.85 -1.23 -0.62
C TYR A 70 10.48 0.16 -0.72
N THR A 71 11.43 0.32 -1.65
CA THR A 71 11.70 1.60 -2.30
C THR A 71 10.86 1.70 -3.57
N PHE A 72 10.75 2.88 -4.18
CA PHE A 72 10.10 3.01 -5.48
C PHE A 72 10.76 2.09 -6.51
N ALA A 73 12.09 2.13 -6.60
CA ALA A 73 12.85 1.31 -7.54
C ALA A 73 12.73 -0.20 -7.28
N SER A 74 12.67 -0.65 -6.02
CA SER A 74 12.49 -2.08 -5.74
C SER A 74 11.08 -2.55 -6.11
N LEU A 75 10.06 -1.72 -5.86
CA LEU A 75 8.68 -2.03 -6.22
C LEU A 75 8.49 -2.13 -7.73
N GLU A 76 9.05 -1.19 -8.49
CA GLU A 76 9.06 -1.24 -9.95
C GLU A 76 9.74 -2.51 -10.48
N ARG A 77 10.87 -2.90 -9.88
CA ARG A 77 11.56 -4.15 -10.24
C ARG A 77 10.69 -5.37 -9.97
N THR A 78 10.09 -5.46 -8.78
CA THR A 78 9.17 -6.55 -8.42
C THR A 78 8.02 -6.64 -9.42
N LEU A 79 7.41 -5.50 -9.78
CA LEU A 79 6.34 -5.46 -10.80
C LEU A 79 6.84 -5.95 -12.16
N ALA A 80 8.01 -5.50 -12.61
CA ALA A 80 8.58 -5.92 -13.89
C ALA A 80 8.87 -7.43 -13.94
N GLU A 81 9.39 -8.01 -12.84
CA GLU A 81 9.69 -9.44 -12.74
C GLU A 81 8.44 -10.32 -12.90
N VAL A 82 7.28 -9.86 -12.44
CA VAL A 82 5.99 -10.56 -12.59
C VAL A 82 5.23 -10.18 -13.86
N GLY A 83 5.83 -9.40 -14.77
CA GLY A 83 5.21 -9.00 -16.03
C GLY A 83 4.19 -7.87 -15.89
N TRP A 84 4.32 -7.01 -14.88
CA TRP A 84 3.49 -5.84 -14.64
C TRP A 84 4.29 -4.54 -14.82
N THR A 85 3.59 -3.42 -14.93
CA THR A 85 4.18 -2.10 -15.08
C THR A 85 3.47 -1.10 -14.18
N ALA A 86 4.24 -0.30 -13.45
CA ALA A 86 3.70 0.82 -12.69
C ALA A 86 3.31 1.96 -13.64
N THR A 87 2.09 2.46 -13.51
CA THR A 87 1.59 3.62 -14.26
C THR A 87 1.64 4.90 -13.44
N HIS A 88 1.57 4.80 -12.12
CA HIS A 88 1.67 5.92 -11.21
C HIS A 88 2.22 5.46 -9.86
N LEU A 89 3.14 6.23 -9.28
CA LEU A 89 3.80 5.95 -8.01
C LEU A 89 3.74 7.20 -7.14
N ALA A 90 3.39 7.04 -5.87
CA ALA A 90 3.39 8.13 -4.90
C ALA A 90 3.70 7.62 -3.49
N GLY A 91 4.62 8.30 -2.83
CA GLY A 91 4.93 8.20 -1.42
C GLY A 91 3.87 8.90 -0.59
N LEU A 92 3.43 8.22 0.46
CA LEU A 92 2.42 8.71 1.39
C LEU A 92 3.03 8.88 2.78
N THR A 93 2.35 9.69 3.61
CA THR A 93 2.60 9.91 5.04
C THR A 93 3.86 10.69 5.42
N PHE A 94 4.69 11.07 4.45
CA PHE A 94 5.82 11.97 4.66
C PHE A 94 5.36 13.44 4.83
N PRO A 95 6.01 14.26 5.69
CA PRO A 95 7.05 13.89 6.67
C PRO A 95 6.47 13.56 8.05
N VAL A 96 5.17 13.73 8.26
CA VAL A 96 4.54 13.66 9.60
C VAL A 96 4.82 12.31 10.26
N SER A 97 4.64 11.21 9.53
CA SER A 97 4.88 9.89 10.10
C SER A 97 6.36 9.64 10.40
N ASN A 98 7.29 10.25 9.67
CA ASN A 98 8.73 10.17 9.97
C ASN A 98 9.06 10.87 11.30
N LEU A 99 8.47 12.05 11.53
CA LEU A 99 8.65 12.77 12.79
C LEU A 99 8.10 12.00 13.99
N LEU A 100 6.99 11.30 13.79
CA LEU A 100 6.33 10.50 14.83
C LEU A 100 6.85 9.06 14.91
N TRP A 101 7.79 8.66 14.06
CA TRP A 101 8.22 7.27 13.93
C TRP A 101 8.79 6.70 15.24
N PHE A 102 9.67 7.43 15.93
CA PHE A 102 10.23 6.97 17.20
C PHE A 102 9.17 6.77 18.29
N MET A 103 8.17 7.65 18.33
CA MET A 103 7.04 7.53 19.27
C MET A 103 6.18 6.30 18.92
N SER A 104 5.93 6.10 17.62
CA SER A 104 5.21 4.93 17.10
C SER A 104 5.87 3.63 17.51
N GLU A 105 7.19 3.51 17.30
CA GLU A 105 8.01 2.36 17.67
C GLU A 105 7.96 2.09 19.18
N TYR A 106 8.12 3.14 19.99
CA TYR A 106 8.06 3.02 21.45
C TYR A 106 6.70 2.51 21.94
N LEU A 107 5.60 3.07 21.42
CA LEU A 107 4.24 2.69 21.83
C LEU A 107 3.93 1.24 21.44
N VAL A 108 4.31 0.81 20.23
CA VAL A 108 4.10 -0.57 19.79
C VAL A 108 4.98 -1.54 20.56
N ALA A 109 6.27 -1.25 20.76
CA ALA A 109 7.14 -2.12 21.55
C ALA A 109 6.58 -2.37 22.96
N ARG A 110 6.07 -1.31 23.60
CA ARG A 110 5.48 -1.38 24.94
C ARG A 110 4.16 -2.16 24.96
N ALA A 111 3.28 -1.96 23.99
CA ALA A 111 1.96 -2.56 23.99
C ALA A 111 1.93 -3.99 23.43
N GLU A 112 2.75 -4.26 22.42
CA GLU A 112 2.65 -5.45 21.56
C GLU A 112 3.96 -6.25 21.45
N GLY A 113 5.00 -5.92 22.23
CA GLY A 113 6.29 -6.62 22.17
C GLY A 113 6.21 -8.15 22.36
N HIS A 114 5.19 -8.65 23.06
CA HIS A 114 4.94 -10.08 23.26
C HIS A 114 4.60 -10.82 21.95
N LYS A 115 4.05 -10.13 20.94
CA LYS A 115 3.74 -10.74 19.62
C LYS A 115 5.00 -11.22 18.89
N LYS A 116 6.19 -10.86 19.37
CA LYS A 116 7.45 -11.36 18.81
C LYS A 116 7.67 -12.86 19.00
N THR A 117 7.02 -13.48 19.98
CA THR A 117 7.16 -14.91 20.25
C THR A 117 6.17 -15.76 19.44
N LEU A 118 5.25 -15.14 18.70
CA LEU A 118 4.25 -15.82 17.88
C LEU A 118 4.86 -16.28 16.55
N THR A 119 4.21 -17.27 15.93
CA THR A 119 4.55 -17.69 14.58
C THR A 119 4.27 -16.56 13.57
N PHE A 120 4.90 -16.63 12.40
CA PHE A 120 4.70 -15.63 11.35
C PHE A 120 3.23 -15.51 10.92
N ALA A 121 2.55 -16.64 10.74
CA ALA A 121 1.13 -16.65 10.37
C ALA A 121 0.23 -15.98 11.43
N GLU A 122 0.51 -16.21 12.72
CA GLU A 122 -0.23 -15.59 13.82
C GLU A 122 0.01 -14.08 13.91
N ARG A 123 1.25 -13.63 13.67
CA ARG A 123 1.61 -12.21 13.61
C ARG A 123 0.83 -11.49 12.52
N THR A 124 0.81 -12.04 11.31
CA THR A 124 0.05 -11.50 10.17
C THR A 124 -1.44 -11.47 10.48
N ALA A 125 -2.01 -12.55 11.05
CA ALA A 125 -3.44 -12.59 11.38
C ALA A 125 -3.85 -11.52 12.42
N GLN A 126 -2.94 -11.15 13.33
CA GLN A 126 -3.19 -10.19 14.40
C GLN A 126 -2.66 -8.78 14.10
N SER A 127 -2.15 -8.52 12.89
CA SER A 127 -1.53 -7.24 12.53
C SER A 127 -2.57 -6.14 12.24
N GLY A 128 -3.77 -6.53 11.79
CA GLY A 128 -4.84 -5.61 11.35
C GLY A 128 -5.78 -5.08 12.45
N ASP A 129 -5.94 -5.79 13.57
CA ASP A 129 -6.76 -5.32 14.72
C ASP A 129 -5.85 -4.99 15.91
N ARG A 130 -5.39 -3.74 15.95
CA ARG A 130 -4.50 -3.24 17.02
C ARG A 130 -5.24 -2.23 17.88
N ARG A 131 -5.08 -2.36 19.20
CA ARG A 131 -5.61 -1.41 20.19
C ARG A 131 -4.47 -0.76 20.98
N VAL A 132 -3.71 0.09 20.32
CA VAL A 132 -2.58 0.82 20.90
C VAL A 132 -3.02 2.25 21.21
N PHE A 133 -2.99 2.63 22.48
CA PHE A 133 -3.32 3.98 22.93
C PHE A 133 -2.34 5.01 22.32
N LEU A 134 -2.86 6.14 21.82
CA LEU A 134 -2.15 7.17 21.05
C LEU A 134 -1.57 6.72 19.71
N LYS A 135 -2.06 5.59 19.16
CA LYS A 135 -1.69 5.14 17.81
C LYS A 135 -2.88 4.65 16.99
N THR A 136 -3.72 3.77 17.54
CA THR A 136 -4.98 3.34 16.92
C THR A 136 -6.20 3.78 17.72
N ARG A 137 -6.00 4.22 18.97
CA ARG A 137 -7.03 4.86 19.80
C ARG A 137 -6.51 6.19 20.32
N PHE A 138 -7.18 7.29 19.95
CA PHE A 138 -6.85 8.63 20.41
C PHE A 138 -7.92 9.19 21.34
N PRO A 139 -7.55 9.97 22.38
CA PRO A 139 -8.50 10.71 23.19
C PRO A 139 -9.20 11.80 22.36
N ALA A 140 -10.49 12.04 22.61
CA ALA A 140 -11.34 12.93 21.82
C ALA A 140 -10.79 14.37 21.72
N VAL A 141 -10.06 14.83 22.74
CA VAL A 141 -9.43 16.16 22.74
C VAL A 141 -8.45 16.35 21.57
N LEU A 142 -7.82 15.28 21.08
CA LEU A 142 -6.89 15.38 19.94
C LEU A 142 -7.59 15.64 18.61
N SER A 143 -8.92 15.49 18.51
CA SER A 143 -9.69 15.85 17.30
C SER A 143 -9.56 17.33 16.92
N VAL A 144 -9.28 18.21 17.90
CA VAL A 144 -9.05 19.64 17.67
C VAL A 144 -7.78 19.88 16.84
N VAL A 145 -6.82 18.96 16.87
CA VAL A 145 -5.56 19.04 16.11
C VAL A 145 -5.54 18.04 14.94
N LEU A 146 -6.12 16.86 15.12
CA LEU A 146 -6.24 15.81 14.11
C LEU A 146 -7.49 16.01 13.24
N ASN A 147 -7.57 17.15 12.55
CA ASN A 147 -8.64 17.43 11.59
C ASN A 147 -8.08 17.95 10.26
N GLU A 148 -8.91 17.88 9.22
CA GLU A 148 -8.53 18.22 7.85
C GLU A 148 -7.96 19.63 7.73
N ARG A 149 -8.50 20.62 8.46
CA ARG A 149 -8.04 22.02 8.35
C ARG A 149 -6.64 22.19 8.91
N VAL A 150 -6.38 21.63 10.09
CA VAL A 150 -5.07 21.70 10.75
C VAL A 150 -4.04 20.84 10.00
N LEU A 151 -4.48 19.71 9.44
CA LEU A 151 -3.60 18.80 8.70
C LEU A 151 -3.40 19.20 7.23
N TYR A 152 -4.18 20.14 6.69
CA TYR A 152 -4.10 20.54 5.28
C TYR A 152 -2.70 21.02 4.84
N PRO A 153 -1.96 21.85 5.60
CA PRO A 153 -0.60 22.22 5.23
C PRO A 153 0.33 21.01 5.12
N PHE A 154 0.17 20.02 6.00
CA PHE A 154 0.94 18.77 5.95
C PHE A 154 0.53 17.90 4.76
N HIS A 155 -0.75 17.90 4.37
CA HIS A 155 -1.21 17.25 3.15
C HIS A 155 -0.56 17.88 1.90
N LEU A 156 -0.52 19.22 1.82
CA LEU A 156 0.18 19.91 0.73
C LEU A 156 1.67 19.57 0.72
N TRP A 157 2.30 19.53 1.89
CA TRP A 157 3.70 19.18 2.02
C TRP A 157 3.98 17.74 1.57
N GLN A 158 3.13 16.78 1.95
CA GLN A 158 3.18 15.41 1.46
C GLN A 158 3.08 15.36 -0.06
N LYS A 159 2.09 16.04 -0.66
CA LYS A 159 1.92 16.07 -2.12
C LYS A 159 3.14 16.62 -2.85
N ALA A 160 3.79 17.65 -2.29
CA ALA A 160 5.01 18.23 -2.85
C ALA A 160 6.24 17.30 -2.72
N ASN A 161 6.15 16.23 -1.91
CA ASN A 161 7.22 15.27 -1.65
C ASN A 161 6.74 13.84 -1.94
N ALA A 162 5.82 13.68 -2.91
CA ALA A 162 5.26 12.39 -3.26
C ALA A 162 6.29 11.43 -3.88
N ASP A 163 7.47 11.90 -4.28
CA ASP A 163 8.60 11.10 -4.78
C ASP A 163 9.65 10.81 -3.70
N ASN A 164 9.39 11.17 -2.44
CA ASN A 164 10.39 11.05 -1.38
C ASN A 164 10.55 9.60 -0.90
N GLU A 165 11.77 9.04 -1.05
CA GLU A 165 12.18 7.69 -0.63
C GLU A 165 12.02 7.42 0.89
N ARG A 166 11.80 8.47 1.69
CA ARG A 166 11.52 8.35 3.13
C ARG A 166 10.03 8.16 3.44
N SER A 167 9.16 8.16 2.44
CA SER A 167 7.73 7.86 2.63
C SER A 167 7.54 6.47 3.23
N LEU A 168 6.84 6.39 4.35
CA LEU A 168 6.66 5.13 5.07
C LEU A 168 5.63 4.20 4.40
N VAL A 169 4.89 4.72 3.42
CA VAL A 169 3.93 3.98 2.61
C VAL A 169 4.12 4.41 1.16
N ILE A 170 4.07 3.46 0.24
CA ILE A 170 4.08 3.70 -1.21
C ILE A 170 2.73 3.25 -1.76
N TYR A 171 2.12 4.13 -2.52
CA TYR A 171 0.97 3.89 -3.39
C TYR A 171 1.47 3.66 -4.81
N VAL A 172 0.94 2.63 -5.47
CA VAL A 172 1.19 2.37 -6.89
C VAL A 172 -0.10 2.01 -7.60
N GLU A 173 -0.31 2.59 -8.78
CA GLU A 173 -1.21 2.04 -9.79
C GLU A 173 -0.38 1.23 -10.76
N CYS A 174 -0.80 0.01 -11.07
CA CYS A 174 -0.07 -0.88 -11.96
C CYS A 174 -1.00 -1.74 -12.82
N ARG A 175 -0.47 -2.19 -13.96
CA ARG A 175 -1.19 -3.01 -14.94
C ARG A 175 -0.33 -4.18 -15.44
N PRO A 176 -0.92 -5.30 -15.87
CA PRO A 176 -0.20 -6.33 -16.61
C PRO A 176 0.39 -5.75 -17.91
N ALA A 177 1.65 -6.05 -18.20
CA ALA A 177 2.35 -5.52 -19.38
C ALA A 177 1.72 -5.99 -20.71
N GLY A 178 1.05 -7.15 -20.71
CA GLY A 178 0.29 -7.67 -21.86
C GLY A 178 -1.05 -6.98 -22.12
N GLY A 179 -1.46 -6.03 -21.27
CA GLY A 179 -2.74 -5.30 -21.35
C GLY A 179 -2.69 -3.99 -22.12
N ALA A 180 -1.56 -3.66 -22.79
CA ALA A 180 -1.53 -2.55 -23.74
C ALA A 180 -2.68 -2.74 -24.74
N ALA A 181 -3.55 -1.73 -24.83
CA ALA A 181 -4.73 -1.74 -25.68
C ALA A 181 -4.40 -2.37 -27.04
N ARG A 182 -5.13 -3.41 -27.43
CA ARG A 182 -5.09 -3.89 -28.82
C ARG A 182 -5.33 -2.65 -29.70
N PRO A 183 -4.48 -2.36 -30.69
CA PRO A 183 -4.70 -1.22 -31.58
C PRO A 183 -6.02 -1.45 -32.33
N GLY A 184 -7.08 -0.74 -31.92
CA GLY A 184 -8.42 -0.99 -32.45
C GLY A 184 -9.60 -0.26 -31.80
N SER A 185 -9.42 0.58 -30.78
CA SER A 185 -10.48 1.45 -30.28
C SER A 185 -10.15 2.91 -30.52
N ASP A 186 -10.27 3.33 -31.79
CA ASP A 186 -10.43 4.74 -32.13
C ASP A 186 -11.83 5.16 -31.67
N VAL A 187 -11.91 5.76 -30.49
CA VAL A 187 -13.01 6.63 -30.13
C VAL A 187 -12.42 8.01 -29.96
N SER A 188 -12.32 8.72 -31.09
CA SER A 188 -12.12 10.15 -31.15
C SER A 188 -13.12 10.86 -30.22
N PRO A 189 -12.67 11.70 -29.26
CA PRO A 189 -13.59 12.49 -28.47
C PRO A 189 -14.12 13.64 -29.32
N THR A 190 -15.39 13.53 -29.73
CA THR A 190 -16.14 14.68 -30.24
C THR A 190 -16.23 15.73 -29.14
N ARG A 191 -15.56 16.86 -29.35
CA ARG A 191 -15.78 18.13 -28.63
C ARG A 191 -17.28 18.44 -28.64
N SER A 192 -17.92 18.39 -27.48
CA SER A 192 -19.19 19.09 -27.28
C SER A 192 -18.91 20.46 -26.67
N GLU A 193 -19.40 21.47 -27.38
CA GLU A 193 -19.33 22.89 -27.04
C GLU A 193 -20.05 23.19 -25.71
N ILE A 194 -19.47 24.12 -24.94
CA ILE A 194 -20.11 24.74 -23.77
C ILE A 194 -20.74 26.04 -24.28
N PRO A 195 -22.06 26.27 -24.18
CA PRO A 195 -22.63 27.57 -24.41
C PRO A 195 -22.52 28.45 -23.15
N ALA A 196 -22.41 29.76 -23.43
CA ALA A 196 -22.15 30.87 -22.52
C ALA A 196 -23.20 31.10 -21.41
#